data_AF-A0A7C5Y9S6-F1
#
_entry.id   AF-A0A7C5Y9S6-F1
#
_cell.length_a   1.000
_cell.length_b   1.000
_cell.length_c   1.000
_cell.angle_alpha   90.00
_cell.angle_beta   90.00
_cell.angle_gamma   90.00
#
_symmetry.space_group_name_H-M   'P 1'
#
loop_
_entity.id
_entity.type
_entity.pdbx_description
1 polymer ?
#
loop_
_entity_poly.entity_id
_entity_poly.type
_entity_poly.pdbx_seq_one_letter_code
_entity_poly.pdbx_strand_id
1 'polypeptide(L)'
;MDYNYMKKTILCEDTYGKLSFEKLIKKLKNTEALRLEIIVKSIKGPFDSKAARAVKAASMNGVVIVVVDAHGSNTREVEDRIKKECGTTDGLRFVVIEKSVEDWIVANECIDPRRENALKYLKYQHRYEKYKLPGYGERIDPEKLAQK
;
A
#
# COMPACT_ATOMS: atom_id res chain seq x y z
N MET A 1 -15.95 -9.45 -27.83
CA MET A 1 -15.69 -9.94 -26.46
C MET A 1 -15.24 -8.75 -25.64
N ASP A 2 -16.16 -8.14 -24.90
CA ASP A 2 -15.84 -7.08 -23.95
C ASP A 2 -15.03 -7.68 -22.82
N TYR A 3 -13.72 -7.45 -22.83
CA TYR A 3 -12.92 -7.64 -21.62
C TYR A 3 -13.41 -6.60 -20.62
N ASN A 4 -14.27 -7.03 -19.72
CA ASN A 4 -14.70 -6.25 -18.58
C ASN A 4 -13.43 -5.83 -17.84
N TYR A 5 -12.96 -4.61 -18.06
CA TYR A 5 -11.74 -4.10 -17.45
C TYR A 5 -12.00 -4.05 -15.95
N MET A 6 -11.52 -5.06 -15.23
CA MET A 6 -11.63 -5.09 -13.77
C MET A 6 -10.79 -3.94 -13.22
N LYS A 7 -11.47 -2.84 -12.94
CA LYS A 7 -10.92 -1.69 -12.25
C LYS A 7 -10.51 -2.10 -10.86
N LYS A 8 -9.23 -1.91 -10.52
CA LYS A 8 -8.71 -2.16 -9.18
C LYS A 8 -8.50 -0.82 -8.49
N THR A 9 -8.99 -0.68 -7.26
CA THR A 9 -8.78 0.53 -6.46
C THR A 9 -7.87 0.21 -5.29
N ILE A 10 -6.74 0.91 -5.18
CA ILE A 10 -5.86 0.86 -4.02
C ILE A 10 -6.24 2.02 -3.09
N LEU A 11 -6.53 1.73 -1.83
CA LEU A 11 -6.83 2.71 -0.79
C LEU A 11 -5.66 2.74 0.21
N CYS A 12 -4.97 3.87 0.30
CA CYS A 12 -3.88 4.11 1.25
C CYS A 12 -4.35 5.01 2.40
N GLU A 13 -3.82 4.82 3.60
CA GLU A 13 -4.16 5.61 4.79
C GLU A 13 -3.74 7.09 4.70
N ASP A 14 -2.69 7.40 3.95
CA ASP A 14 -2.20 8.77 3.85
C ASP A 14 -1.84 9.21 2.43
N THR A 15 -1.73 10.53 2.28
CA THR A 15 -1.42 11.19 1.00
C THR A 15 -0.08 10.76 0.44
N TYR A 16 0.93 10.51 1.27
CA TYR A 16 2.27 10.14 0.83
C TYR A 16 2.32 8.67 0.41
N GLY A 17 1.61 7.78 1.12
CA GLY A 17 1.37 6.41 0.71
C GLY A 17 0.69 6.36 -0.66
N LYS A 18 -0.37 7.15 -0.85
CA LYS A 18 -1.04 7.29 -2.16
C LYS A 18 -0.04 7.67 -3.26
N LEU A 19 0.74 8.74 -3.06
CA LEU A 19 1.72 9.21 -4.05
C LEU A 19 2.81 8.16 -4.33
N SER A 20 3.25 7.43 -3.31
CA SER A 20 4.22 6.35 -3.46
C SER A 20 3.67 5.21 -4.32
N PHE A 21 2.46 4.74 -4.02
CA PHE A 21 1.80 3.69 -4.80
C PHE A 21 1.46 4.15 -6.23
N GLU A 22 1.05 5.40 -6.45
CA GLU A 22 0.83 5.92 -7.81
C GLU A 22 2.09 5.79 -8.67
N LYS A 23 3.25 6.11 -8.11
CA LYS A 23 4.54 5.99 -8.80
C LYS A 23 4.95 4.53 -9.01
N LEU A 24 4.77 3.68 -8.01
CA LEU A 24 5.04 2.24 -8.11
C LEU A 24 4.18 1.58 -9.21
N ILE A 25 2.88 1.87 -9.23
CA ILE A 25 1.95 1.36 -10.24
C ILE A 25 2.31 1.89 -11.63
N LYS A 26 2.68 3.18 -11.76
CA LYS A 26 3.14 3.74 -13.03
C LYS A 26 4.36 2.99 -13.56
N LYS A 27 5.32 2.68 -12.70
CA LYS A 27 6.52 1.89 -13.06
C LYS A 27 6.13 0.47 -13.52
N LEU A 28 5.25 -0.21 -12.78
CA LEU A 28 4.75 -1.55 -13.13
C LEU A 28 3.93 -1.59 -14.43
N LYS A 29 3.21 -0.52 -14.78
CA LYS A 29 2.51 -0.43 -16.06
C LYS A 29 3.46 -0.33 -17.25
N ASN A 30 4.63 0.29 -17.06
CA ASN A 30 5.62 0.47 -18.11
C ASN A 30 6.41 -0.80 -18.43
N THR A 31 6.36 -1.83 -17.58
CA THR A 31 7.05 -3.12 -17.79
C THR A 31 6.19 -4.16 -18.51
N GLU A 32 5.10 -3.75 -19.18
CA GLU A 32 4.06 -4.60 -19.83
C GLU A 32 3.34 -5.61 -18.90
N ALA A 33 3.76 -5.76 -17.65
CA ALA A 33 3.22 -6.71 -16.69
C ALA A 33 1.77 -6.43 -16.25
N LEU A 34 1.24 -5.23 -16.50
CA LEU A 34 -0.03 -4.77 -15.94
C LEU A 34 -0.88 -4.01 -16.95
N ARG A 35 -1.78 -4.74 -17.63
CA ARG A 35 -2.85 -4.16 -18.48
C ARG A 35 -4.09 -3.72 -17.69
N LEU A 36 -3.99 -3.56 -16.38
CA LEU A 36 -5.12 -3.25 -15.50
C LEU A 36 -5.27 -1.74 -15.22
N GLU A 37 -6.50 -1.25 -15.19
CA GLU A 37 -6.81 0.07 -14.67
C GLU A 37 -6.75 0.04 -13.14
N ILE A 38 -5.62 0.48 -12.58
CA ILE A 38 -5.44 0.67 -11.15
C ILE A 38 -5.59 2.16 -10.81
N ILE A 39 -6.51 2.47 -9.88
CA ILE A 39 -6.67 3.79 -9.28
C ILE A 39 -6.17 3.76 -7.85
N VAL A 40 -5.35 4.73 -7.46
CA VAL A 40 -4.90 4.88 -6.08
C VAL A 40 -5.60 6.08 -5.44
N LYS A 41 -6.20 5.89 -4.27
CA LYS A 41 -6.84 6.95 -3.49
C LYS A 41 -6.32 6.91 -2.06
N SER A 42 -6.39 8.06 -1.38
CA SER A 42 -6.12 8.16 0.05
C SER A 42 -7.43 8.16 0.84
N ILE A 43 -7.48 7.44 1.95
CA ILE A 43 -8.52 7.51 2.97
C ILE A 43 -7.91 8.11 4.23
N LYS A 44 -8.32 9.32 4.62
CA LYS A 44 -7.71 10.00 5.78
C LYS A 44 -8.06 9.26 7.07
N GLY A 45 -7.03 8.79 7.78
CA GLY A 45 -7.10 8.36 9.17
C GLY A 45 -7.28 6.85 9.36
N PRO A 46 -7.33 6.39 10.62
CA PRO A 46 -7.58 4.99 10.94
C PRO A 46 -8.92 4.57 10.34
N PHE A 47 -9.07 3.28 10.04
CA PHE A 47 -10.28 2.73 9.44
C PHE A 47 -11.54 3.06 10.27
N ASP A 48 -12.23 4.13 9.86
CA ASP A 48 -13.42 4.67 10.48
C ASP A 48 -14.64 4.49 9.55
N SER A 49 -15.81 4.99 9.99
CA SER A 49 -17.05 4.91 9.21
C SER A 49 -16.99 5.61 7.83
N LYS A 50 -16.04 6.53 7.60
CA LYS A 50 -15.82 7.16 6.28
C LYS A 50 -14.95 6.28 5.41
N ALA A 51 -13.87 5.71 5.95
CA ALA A 51 -13.05 4.73 5.28
C ALA A 51 -13.89 3.52 4.84
N ALA A 52 -14.74 2.98 5.74
CA ALA A 52 -15.65 1.89 5.45
C ALA A 52 -16.61 2.19 4.28
N ARG A 53 -17.18 3.41 4.24
CA ARG A 53 -18.03 3.85 3.12
C ARG A 53 -17.26 3.96 1.81
N ALA A 54 -16.04 4.49 1.84
CA ALA A 54 -15.19 4.59 0.66
C ALA A 54 -14.80 3.21 0.12
N VAL A 55 -14.48 2.27 1.01
CA VAL A 55 -14.18 0.87 0.67
C VAL A 55 -15.39 0.20 0.04
N LYS A 56 -16.57 0.33 0.66
CA LYS A 56 -17.81 -0.23 0.14
C LYS A 56 -18.14 0.34 -1.24
N ALA A 57 -18.08 1.65 -1.43
CA ALA A 57 -18.32 2.28 -2.72
C ALA A 57 -17.32 1.86 -3.80
N ALA A 58 -16.05 1.68 -3.44
CA ALA A 58 -15.03 1.18 -4.36
C ALA A 58 -15.25 -0.30 -4.72
N SER A 59 -15.73 -1.13 -3.76
CA SER A 59 -15.97 -2.57 -3.96
C SER A 59 -17.12 -2.87 -4.93
N MET A 60 -18.06 -1.93 -5.07
CA MET A 60 -19.14 -2.05 -6.06
C MET A 60 -18.65 -2.01 -7.50
N ASN A 61 -17.44 -1.47 -7.74
CA ASN A 61 -16.90 -1.22 -9.08
C ASN A 61 -15.74 -2.15 -9.44
N GLY A 62 -15.43 -3.14 -8.59
CA GLY A 62 -14.34 -4.10 -8.83
C GLY A 62 -13.57 -4.46 -7.56
N VAL A 63 -12.28 -4.76 -7.73
CA VAL A 63 -11.43 -5.21 -6.62
C VAL A 63 -10.86 -4.03 -5.86
N VAL A 64 -11.04 -4.02 -4.54
CA VAL A 64 -10.44 -3.00 -3.67
C VAL A 64 -9.29 -3.62 -2.90
N ILE A 65 -8.12 -3.00 -3.00
CA ILE A 65 -6.94 -3.32 -2.21
C ILE A 65 -6.81 -2.23 -1.16
N VAL A 66 -7.03 -2.58 0.09
CA VAL A 66 -6.77 -1.70 1.22
C VAL A 66 -5.34 -1.91 1.68
N VAL A 67 -4.56 -0.83 1.76
CA VAL A 67 -3.19 -0.83 2.26
C VAL A 67 -3.12 -0.05 3.56
N VAL A 68 -2.76 -0.76 4.63
CA VAL A 68 -2.65 -0.22 6.00
C VAL A 68 -1.35 -0.67 6.63
N ASP A 69 -0.72 0.24 7.38
CA ASP A 69 0.40 -0.07 8.26
C ASP A 69 -0.14 -0.73 9.54
N ALA A 70 0.44 -1.86 9.92
CA ALA A 70 0.08 -2.53 11.16
C ALA A 70 0.55 -1.76 12.41
N HIS A 71 1.48 -0.80 12.27
CA HIS A 71 2.03 0.01 13.36
C HIS A 71 2.50 -0.83 14.58
N GLY A 72 3.07 -2.01 14.32
CA GLY A 72 3.50 -2.96 15.35
C GLY A 72 2.37 -3.78 15.99
N SER A 73 1.14 -3.66 15.51
CA SER A 73 0.01 -4.51 15.90
C SER A 73 0.01 -5.82 15.10
N ASN A 74 -0.70 -6.85 15.57
CA ASN A 74 -0.85 -8.09 14.83
C ASN A 74 -1.64 -7.85 13.53
N THR A 75 -1.12 -8.30 12.39
CA THR A 75 -1.76 -8.10 11.08
C THR A 75 -3.17 -8.67 11.01
N ARG A 76 -3.44 -9.80 11.70
CA ARG A 76 -4.79 -10.39 11.79
C ARG A 76 -5.76 -9.49 12.55
N GLU A 77 -5.33 -8.88 13.64
CA GLU A 77 -6.18 -7.96 14.41
C GLU A 77 -6.54 -6.72 13.59
N VAL A 78 -5.58 -6.21 12.81
CA VAL A 78 -5.81 -5.10 11.88
C VAL A 78 -6.79 -5.51 10.79
N GLU A 79 -6.60 -6.68 10.18
CA GLU A 79 -7.56 -7.22 9.21
C GLU A 79 -8.95 -7.39 9.79
N ASP A 80 -9.07 -7.98 10.97
CA ASP A 80 -10.36 -8.27 11.60
C ASP A 80 -11.09 -6.98 11.97
N ARG A 81 -10.35 -5.97 12.46
CA ARG A 81 -10.91 -4.63 12.67
C ARG A 81 -11.44 -4.04 11.37
N ILE A 82 -10.69 -4.14 10.28
CA ILE A 82 -11.12 -3.59 9.00
C ILE A 82 -12.32 -4.37 8.45
N LYS A 83 -12.34 -5.70 8.54
CA LYS A 83 -13.47 -6.55 8.15
C LYS A 83 -14.72 -6.21 8.96
N LYS A 84 -14.57 -5.96 10.26
CA LYS A 84 -15.66 -5.55 11.14
C LYS A 84 -16.25 -4.20 10.71
N GLU A 85 -15.41 -3.22 10.42
CA GLU A 85 -15.87 -1.87 10.05
C GLU A 85 -16.39 -1.79 8.60
N CYS A 86 -15.75 -2.50 7.65
CA CYS A 86 -16.07 -2.43 6.22
C CYS A 86 -17.06 -3.49 5.75
N GLY A 87 -17.25 -4.56 6.54
CA GLY A 87 -17.89 -5.79 6.10
C GLY A 87 -17.01 -6.62 5.16
N THR A 88 -17.49 -7.82 4.83
CA THR A 88 -16.89 -8.68 3.81
C THR A 88 -17.67 -8.55 2.52
N THR A 89 -16.98 -8.31 1.40
CA THR A 89 -17.57 -8.34 0.06
C THR A 89 -16.63 -9.12 -0.87
N ASP A 90 -17.17 -9.83 -1.86
CA ASP A 90 -16.38 -10.75 -2.70
C ASP A 90 -15.24 -10.06 -3.48
N GLY A 91 -15.37 -8.75 -3.72
CA GLY A 91 -14.35 -7.90 -4.36
C GLY A 91 -13.34 -7.25 -3.42
N LEU A 92 -13.50 -7.37 -2.10
CA LEU A 92 -12.60 -6.73 -1.14
C LEU A 92 -11.39 -7.62 -0.84
N ARG A 93 -10.19 -7.03 -0.93
CA ARG A 93 -8.92 -7.65 -0.58
C ARG A 93 -8.18 -6.70 0.37
N PHE A 94 -7.68 -7.25 1.46
CA PHE A 94 -6.87 -6.51 2.42
C PHE A 94 -5.42 -6.87 2.21
N VAL A 95 -4.57 -5.86 2.13
CA VAL A 95 -3.11 -6.01 2.18
C VAL A 95 -2.68 -5.21 3.40
N VAL A 96 -2.65 -5.88 4.54
CA VAL A 96 -2.05 -5.31 5.74
C VAL A 96 -0.56 -5.45 5.59
N ILE A 97 0.15 -4.33 5.55
CA ILE A 97 1.59 -4.35 5.53
C ILE A 97 2.07 -4.43 6.97
N GLU A 98 2.63 -5.58 7.33
CA GLU A 98 3.24 -5.81 8.65
C GLU A 98 4.40 -4.85 8.93
N LYS A 99 5.10 -4.49 7.85
CA LYS A 99 6.24 -3.58 7.86
C LYS A 99 5.85 -2.24 7.26
N SER A 100 6.36 -1.15 7.80
CA SER A 100 6.13 0.19 7.26
C SER A 100 6.65 0.31 5.82
N VAL A 101 6.19 1.30 5.05
CA VAL A 101 6.75 1.55 3.70
C VAL A 101 8.25 1.87 3.81
N GLU A 102 8.68 2.48 4.91
CA GLU A 102 10.08 2.68 5.26
C GLU A 102 10.88 1.37 5.31
N ASP A 103 10.31 0.28 5.81
CA ASP A 103 10.97 -1.03 5.80
C ASP A 103 11.14 -1.59 4.39
N TRP A 104 10.22 -1.30 3.46
CA TRP A 104 10.36 -1.69 2.05
C TRP A 104 11.52 -0.94 1.39
N ILE A 105 11.69 0.33 1.73
CA ILE A 105 12.79 1.14 1.22
C ILE A 105 14.13 0.54 1.66
N VAL A 106 14.27 0.25 2.96
CA VAL A 106 15.50 -0.34 3.52
C VAL A 106 15.75 -1.75 2.96
N ALA A 107 14.69 -2.56 2.82
CA ALA A 107 14.80 -3.89 2.23
C ALA A 107 15.24 -3.88 0.76
N ASN A 108 14.81 -2.87 0.00
CA ASN A 108 15.18 -2.64 -1.40
C ASN A 108 16.66 -2.22 -1.56
N GLU A 109 17.22 -1.56 -0.54
CA GLU A 109 18.66 -1.26 -0.44
C GLU A 109 19.49 -2.47 0.05
N CYS A 110 18.87 -3.66 0.16
CA CYS A 110 19.49 -4.90 0.65
C CYS A 110 19.99 -4.83 2.10
N ILE A 111 19.49 -3.89 2.89
CA ILE A 111 19.83 -3.75 4.30
C ILE A 111 18.82 -4.57 5.11
N ASP A 112 19.28 -5.32 6.10
CA ASP A 112 18.39 -6.11 6.96
C ASP A 112 17.72 -5.20 7.99
N PRO A 113 16.39 -4.94 7.88
CA PRO A 113 15.68 -4.11 8.85
C PRO A 113 15.60 -4.75 10.24
N ARG A 114 16.02 -6.01 10.40
CA ARG A 114 16.11 -6.68 11.72
C ARG A 114 17.33 -6.22 12.53
N ARG A 115 18.31 -5.56 11.91
CA ARG A 115 19.51 -5.05 12.61
C ARG A 115 19.35 -3.59 13.07
N GLU A 116 18.54 -2.80 12.38
CA GLU A 116 18.23 -1.41 12.73
C GLU A 116 16.79 -1.04 12.36
N ASN A 117 16.12 -0.25 13.21
CA ASN A 117 14.79 0.31 12.90
C ASN A 117 14.88 1.12 11.58
N ALA A 118 14.10 0.73 10.56
CA ALA A 118 14.19 1.31 9.22
C ALA A 118 14.01 2.84 9.20
N LEU A 119 13.08 3.36 10.01
CA LEU A 119 12.89 4.81 10.14
C LEU A 119 14.12 5.50 10.74
N LYS A 120 14.77 4.89 11.74
CA LYS A 120 16.03 5.42 12.29
C LYS A 120 17.13 5.40 11.23
N TYR A 121 17.34 4.26 10.56
CA TYR A 121 18.34 4.15 9.48
C TYR A 121 18.13 5.24 8.42
N LEU A 122 16.90 5.37 7.91
CA LEU A 122 16.56 6.36 6.90
C LEU A 122 16.77 7.81 7.41
N LYS A 123 16.44 8.10 8.66
CA LYS A 123 16.67 9.42 9.26
C LYS A 123 18.15 9.75 9.40
N TYR A 124 18.97 8.80 9.89
CA TYR A 124 20.39 9.04 10.12
C TYR A 124 21.22 9.04 8.84
N GLN A 125 21.02 8.06 7.96
CA GLN A 125 21.84 7.90 6.76
C GLN A 125 21.35 8.75 5.59
N HIS A 126 20.03 8.94 5.46
CA HIS A 126 19.43 9.60 4.29
C HIS A 126 18.71 10.90 4.60
N ARG A 127 18.78 11.38 5.86
CA ARG A 127 18.04 12.57 6.34
C ARG A 127 16.57 12.49 5.94
N TYR A 128 15.98 11.32 6.11
CA TYR A 128 14.62 11.03 5.68
C TYR A 128 13.60 11.91 6.39
N GLU A 129 12.64 12.37 5.61
CA GLU A 129 11.47 13.11 6.04
C GLU A 129 10.26 12.54 5.29
N LYS A 130 9.07 12.47 5.93
CA LYS A 130 7.90 11.79 5.35
C LYS A 130 7.51 12.31 3.96
N TYR A 131 7.71 13.61 3.70
CA TYR A 131 7.44 14.21 2.39
C TYR A 131 8.36 13.67 1.25
N LYS A 132 9.47 13.00 1.58
CA LYS A 132 10.39 12.39 0.61
C LYS A 132 9.93 11.00 0.16
N LEU A 133 8.94 10.40 0.82
CA LEU A 133 8.42 9.06 0.52
C LEU A 133 8.12 8.84 -0.98
N PRO A 134 7.51 9.80 -1.72
CA PRO A 134 7.28 9.63 -3.15
C PRO A 134 8.55 9.48 -3.99
N GLY A 135 9.69 10.03 -3.56
CA GLY A 135 10.98 9.87 -4.25
C GLY A 135 11.62 8.51 -4.03
N TYR A 136 11.24 7.79 -2.97
CA TYR A 136 11.65 6.41 -2.75
C TYR A 136 10.76 5.42 -3.50
N GLY A 137 9.46 5.72 -3.65
CA GLY A 137 8.55 4.90 -4.45
C GLY A 137 9.02 4.68 -5.90
N GLU A 138 9.76 5.62 -6.48
CA GLU A 138 10.37 5.47 -7.83
C GLU A 138 11.55 4.50 -7.85
N ARG A 139 12.29 4.46 -6.74
CA ARG A 139 13.52 3.67 -6.56
C ARG A 139 13.26 2.24 -6.10
N ILE A 140 12.07 1.97 -5.56
CA ILE A 140 11.64 0.62 -5.23
C ILE A 140 11.69 -0.25 -6.49
N ASP A 141 12.37 -1.38 -6.38
CA ASP A 141 12.39 -2.44 -7.37
C ASP A 141 11.45 -3.57 -6.88
N PRO A 142 10.27 -3.73 -7.50
CA PRO A 142 9.30 -4.74 -7.11
C PRO A 142 9.86 -6.16 -7.15
N GLU A 143 10.79 -6.46 -8.07
CA GLU A 143 11.38 -7.80 -8.20
C GLU A 143 12.24 -8.14 -6.98
N LYS A 144 12.99 -7.17 -6.46
CA LYS A 144 13.78 -7.35 -5.23
C LYS A 144 12.92 -7.55 -4.00
N LEU A 145 11.74 -6.92 -3.96
CA LEU A 145 10.78 -7.09 -2.87
C LEU A 145 10.07 -8.45 -2.94
N ALA A 146 9.86 -9.00 -4.14
CA ALA A 146 9.17 -10.29 -4.33
C ALA A 146 10.03 -11.53 -4.01
N GLN A 147 11.35 -11.37 -3.92
CA GLN A 147 12.31 -12.45 -3.65
C GLN A 147 12.56 -12.71 -2.14
N LYS A 148 11.89 -11.97 -1.25
CA LYS A 148 12.02 -12.08 0.22
C LYS A 148 10.72 -12.57 0.84
#